data_AF-A0A960KGG1-F1
#
_entry.id   AF-A0A960KGG1-F1
#
_cell.length_a   1.000
_cell.length_b   1.000
_cell.length_c   1.000
_cell.angle_alpha   90.00
_cell.angle_beta   90.00
_cell.angle_gamma   90.00
#
_symmetry.space_group_name_H-M   'P 1'
#
loop_
_entity.id
_entity.type
_entity.pdbx_description
1 polymer ?
#
loop_
_entity_poly.entity_id
_entity_poly.type
_entity_poly.pdbx_seq_one_letter_code
_entity_poly.pdbx_strand_id
1 'polypeptide(L)'
;VFRPSAGDDDLIERYYEVIGRRAWLVRASVSVFLAAVVGMSLGSAWKEWVLFNNRVDFGAKDATFSTDIGFYVFQLPFISAALSWLFSSLVVIFIVAVLAHIVNGGIRFHNQLDRVTPQVKAHLSVLLGFLALVQCARYWFGHYALTLSTRGSVDGATYTEYNVTLRAIYLVMLIALFAFGLFIANIWRRGWVLPVMAVSLWVLVSVLAGTIVPAVVERVRVNPTRSLESEYIARNIAATR
;
A
#
# COMPACT_ATOMS: atom_id res chain seq x y z
N VAL A 1 -45.30 12.52 -9.34
CA VAL A 1 -44.57 11.74 -10.37
C VAL A 1 -43.20 12.38 -10.52
N PHE A 2 -42.20 11.86 -9.82
CA PHE A 2 -40.80 12.33 -9.95
C PHE A 2 -40.25 11.76 -11.26
N ARG A 3 -39.84 12.63 -12.18
CA ARG A 3 -39.09 12.25 -13.38
C ARG A 3 -37.64 12.04 -12.97
N PRO A 4 -37.00 10.90 -13.27
CA PRO A 4 -35.56 10.74 -13.06
C PRO A 4 -34.81 11.78 -13.90
N SER A 5 -33.68 12.25 -13.41
CA SER A 5 -32.76 13.11 -14.16
C SER A 5 -32.26 12.35 -15.39
N ALA A 6 -32.78 12.71 -16.57
CA ALA A 6 -32.54 12.06 -17.86
C ALA A 6 -31.07 11.97 -18.33
N GLY A 7 -30.10 12.44 -17.54
CA GLY A 7 -28.67 12.42 -17.90
C GLY A 7 -27.95 11.13 -17.55
N ASP A 8 -28.18 10.55 -16.37
CA ASP A 8 -27.43 9.36 -15.91
C ASP A 8 -27.95 8.07 -16.56
N ASP A 9 -29.27 7.97 -16.73
CA ASP A 9 -29.91 6.83 -17.39
C ASP A 9 -29.59 6.83 -18.91
N ASP A 10 -29.50 7.99 -19.58
CA ASP A 10 -29.17 8.09 -21.02
C ASP A 10 -27.72 7.67 -21.31
N LEU A 11 -26.75 7.99 -20.44
CA LEU A 11 -25.36 7.55 -20.61
C LEU A 11 -25.19 6.03 -20.45
N ILE A 12 -25.93 5.43 -19.50
CA ILE A 12 -25.91 4.00 -19.25
C ILE A 12 -26.64 3.27 -20.39
N GLU A 13 -27.79 3.77 -20.83
CA GLU A 13 -28.54 3.23 -21.98
C GLU A 13 -27.72 3.29 -23.28
N ARG A 14 -27.06 4.42 -23.59
CA ARG A 14 -26.14 4.53 -24.74
C ARG A 14 -24.97 3.56 -24.67
N TYR A 15 -24.41 3.34 -23.48
CA TYR A 15 -23.36 2.33 -23.28
C TYR A 15 -23.89 0.93 -23.64
N TYR A 16 -25.07 0.56 -23.16
CA TYR A 16 -25.68 -0.74 -23.46
C TYR A 16 -26.09 -0.90 -24.94
N GLU A 17 -26.59 0.16 -25.59
CA GLU A 17 -26.94 0.15 -27.01
C GLU A 17 -25.71 -0.05 -27.93
N VAL A 18 -24.59 0.61 -27.62
CA VAL A 18 -23.35 0.50 -28.43
C VAL A 18 -22.61 -0.82 -28.18
N ILE A 19 -22.69 -1.36 -26.95
CA ILE A 19 -21.82 -2.46 -26.50
C ILE A 19 -22.57 -3.79 -26.41
N GLY A 20 -23.91 -3.82 -26.45
CA GLY A 20 -24.75 -4.97 -26.13
C GLY A 20 -24.35 -6.33 -26.73
N ARG A 21 -24.10 -6.42 -28.04
CA ARG A 21 -23.74 -7.71 -28.69
C ARG A 21 -22.23 -8.03 -28.65
N ARG A 22 -21.36 -7.03 -28.43
CA ARG A 22 -19.89 -7.18 -28.41
C ARG A 22 -19.26 -6.86 -27.05
N ALA A 23 -20.06 -6.81 -25.98
CA ALA A 23 -19.60 -6.45 -24.62
C ALA A 23 -18.45 -7.33 -24.14
N TRP A 24 -18.47 -8.61 -24.51
CA TRP A 24 -17.41 -9.55 -24.18
C TRP A 24 -16.08 -9.19 -24.88
N LEU A 25 -16.11 -8.68 -26.13
CA LEU A 25 -14.92 -8.23 -26.85
C LEU A 25 -14.32 -6.97 -26.22
N VAL A 26 -15.17 -5.99 -25.86
CA VAL A 26 -14.70 -4.77 -25.18
C VAL A 26 -14.05 -5.12 -23.85
N ARG A 27 -14.69 -6.00 -23.05
CA ARG A 27 -14.13 -6.49 -21.78
C ARG A 27 -12.82 -7.24 -22.00
N ALA A 28 -12.75 -8.15 -22.97
CA ALA A 28 -11.53 -8.89 -23.29
C ALA A 28 -10.40 -7.95 -23.72
N SER A 29 -10.67 -6.97 -24.59
CA SER A 29 -9.68 -5.98 -25.03
C SER A 29 -9.15 -5.14 -23.86
N VAL A 30 -10.04 -4.66 -22.98
CA VAL A 30 -9.64 -3.91 -21.78
C VAL A 30 -8.83 -4.78 -20.83
N SER A 31 -9.22 -6.04 -20.63
CA SER A 31 -8.47 -6.98 -19.79
C SER A 31 -7.08 -7.27 -20.35
N VAL A 32 -6.94 -7.53 -21.66
CA VAL A 32 -5.65 -7.75 -22.31
C VAL A 32 -4.77 -6.51 -22.22
N PHE A 33 -5.34 -5.32 -22.45
CA PHE A 33 -4.62 -4.06 -22.32
C PHE A 33 -4.10 -3.84 -20.89
N LEU A 34 -4.96 -4.00 -19.87
CA LEU A 34 -4.55 -3.85 -18.48
C LEU A 34 -3.54 -4.91 -18.06
N ALA A 35 -3.71 -6.17 -18.49
CA ALA A 35 -2.75 -7.23 -18.23
C ALA A 35 -1.38 -6.93 -18.83
N ALA A 36 -1.33 -6.35 -20.04
CA ALA A 36 -0.10 -5.93 -20.69
C ALA A 36 0.59 -4.79 -19.91
N VAL A 37 -0.17 -3.74 -19.54
CA VAL A 37 0.36 -2.59 -18.77
C VAL A 37 0.90 -3.03 -17.42
N VAL A 38 0.10 -3.79 -16.67
CA VAL A 38 0.48 -4.29 -15.34
C VAL A 38 1.64 -5.30 -15.45
N GLY A 39 1.58 -6.24 -16.39
CA GLY A 39 2.61 -7.26 -16.58
C GLY A 39 3.97 -6.70 -16.99
N MET A 40 4.00 -5.74 -17.91
CA MET A 40 5.26 -5.10 -18.32
C MET A 40 5.95 -4.35 -17.18
N SER A 41 5.17 -3.79 -16.23
CA SER A 41 5.72 -3.05 -15.10
C SER A 41 6.61 -3.90 -14.19
N LEU A 42 6.30 -5.18 -13.97
CA LEU A 42 7.15 -6.06 -13.16
C LEU A 42 8.39 -6.52 -13.93
N GLY A 43 8.32 -6.57 -15.26
CA GLY A 43 9.42 -6.95 -16.13
C GLY A 43 10.63 -6.04 -16.02
N SER A 44 10.46 -4.78 -15.59
CA SER A 44 11.60 -3.87 -15.35
C SER A 44 12.48 -4.31 -14.17
N ALA A 45 11.95 -5.11 -13.24
CA ALA A 45 12.66 -5.60 -12.05
C ALA A 45 13.44 -6.90 -12.29
N TRP A 46 13.77 -7.22 -13.56
CA TRP A 46 14.42 -8.48 -13.92
C TRP A 46 15.82 -8.63 -13.31
N LYS A 47 16.57 -7.53 -13.16
CA LYS A 47 17.91 -7.55 -12.55
C LYS A 47 17.81 -7.90 -11.07
N GLU A 48 16.88 -7.27 -10.38
CA GLU A 48 16.57 -7.51 -8.97
C GLU A 48 16.11 -8.97 -8.78
N TRP A 49 15.33 -9.52 -9.71
CA TRP A 49 14.95 -10.94 -9.69
C TRP A 49 16.16 -11.88 -9.85
N VAL A 50 17.07 -11.60 -10.77
CA VAL A 50 18.30 -12.40 -10.94
C VAL A 50 19.16 -12.35 -9.69
N LEU A 51 19.33 -11.17 -9.10
CA LEU A 51 20.08 -10.97 -7.84
C LEU A 51 19.40 -11.70 -6.68
N PHE A 52 18.08 -11.61 -6.56
CA PHE A 52 17.30 -12.31 -5.54
C PHE A 52 17.51 -13.83 -5.61
N ASN A 53 17.50 -14.39 -6.82
CA ASN A 53 17.65 -15.83 -7.03
C ASN A 53 19.10 -16.31 -6.84
N ASN A 54 20.08 -15.46 -7.15
CA ASN A 54 21.52 -15.74 -7.01
C ASN A 54 22.12 -15.03 -5.79
N ARG A 55 21.34 -14.94 -4.70
CA ARG A 55 21.79 -14.30 -3.46
C ARG A 55 22.99 -15.02 -2.87
N VAL A 56 23.91 -14.25 -2.27
CA VAL A 56 25.06 -14.75 -1.53
C VAL A 56 25.07 -14.08 -0.15
N ASP A 57 25.43 -14.85 0.88
CA ASP A 57 25.61 -14.29 2.21
C ASP A 57 26.95 -13.56 2.28
N PHE A 58 26.94 -12.34 2.83
CA PHE A 58 28.17 -11.57 3.02
C PHE A 58 28.93 -12.03 4.28
N GLY A 59 28.25 -12.71 5.21
CA GLY A 59 28.84 -13.16 6.48
C GLY A 59 29.00 -12.03 7.50
N ALA A 60 28.56 -10.83 7.15
CA ALA A 60 28.55 -9.65 8.00
C ALA A 60 27.11 -9.20 8.21
N LYS A 61 26.76 -8.94 9.47
CA LYS A 61 25.42 -8.56 9.90
C LYS A 61 25.35 -7.08 10.22
N ASP A 62 24.21 -6.47 9.93
CA ASP A 62 23.93 -5.10 10.30
C ASP A 62 23.73 -4.96 11.83
N ALA A 63 24.11 -3.80 12.38
CA ALA A 63 24.08 -3.56 13.83
C ALA A 63 22.67 -3.28 14.39
N THR A 64 21.66 -3.07 13.55
CA THR A 64 20.32 -2.62 13.95
C THR A 64 19.35 -3.79 14.02
N PHE A 65 19.27 -4.58 12.95
CA PHE A 65 18.36 -5.70 12.78
C PHE A 65 19.08 -7.06 12.79
N SER A 66 20.42 -7.09 12.95
CA SER A 66 21.22 -8.33 12.96
C SER A 66 20.99 -9.21 11.73
N THR A 67 20.69 -8.58 10.59
CA THR A 67 20.40 -9.21 9.30
C THR A 67 21.64 -9.15 8.42
N ASP A 68 21.88 -10.19 7.62
CA ASP A 68 23.04 -10.23 6.73
C ASP A 68 22.98 -9.12 5.67
N ILE A 69 24.12 -8.49 5.35
CA ILE A 69 24.19 -7.42 4.34
C ILE A 69 23.68 -7.90 2.96
N GLY A 70 23.87 -9.18 2.63
CA GLY A 70 23.36 -9.79 1.40
C GLY A 70 21.84 -9.72 1.25
N PHE A 71 21.08 -9.70 2.35
CA PHE A 71 19.63 -9.47 2.30
C PHE A 71 19.29 -8.11 1.70
N TYR A 72 19.99 -7.05 2.13
CA TYR A 72 19.74 -5.68 1.70
C TYR A 72 20.10 -5.44 0.23
N VAL A 73 21.15 -6.10 -0.26
CA VAL A 73 21.65 -5.95 -1.64
C VAL A 73 20.87 -6.82 -2.62
N PHE A 74 20.62 -8.09 -2.26
CA PHE A 74 20.07 -9.07 -3.21
C PHE A 74 18.57 -9.28 -3.06
N GLN A 75 18.04 -9.24 -1.83
CA GLN A 75 16.67 -9.67 -1.58
C GLN A 75 15.68 -8.51 -1.46
N LEU A 76 16.04 -7.51 -0.65
CA LEU A 76 15.18 -6.39 -0.32
C LEU A 76 14.71 -5.58 -1.55
N PRO A 77 15.55 -5.30 -2.57
CA PRO A 77 15.11 -4.54 -3.74
C PRO A 77 14.01 -5.25 -4.53
N PHE A 78 14.15 -6.56 -4.76
CA PHE A 78 13.15 -7.36 -5.46
C PHE A 78 11.85 -7.47 -4.65
N ILE A 79 11.94 -7.77 -3.35
CA ILE A 79 10.75 -7.85 -2.48
C ILE A 79 10.00 -6.51 -2.47
N SER A 80 10.71 -5.40 -2.36
CA SER A 80 10.12 -4.06 -2.37
C SER A 80 9.47 -3.71 -3.70
N ALA A 81 10.12 -4.07 -4.82
CA ALA A 81 9.58 -3.90 -6.17
C ALA A 81 8.31 -4.75 -6.37
N ALA A 82 8.35 -6.03 -6.02
CA ALA A 82 7.23 -6.97 -6.13
C ALA A 82 6.02 -6.52 -5.28
N LEU A 83 6.24 -6.10 -4.03
CA LEU A 83 5.17 -5.60 -3.17
C LEU A 83 4.58 -4.27 -3.66
N SER A 84 5.41 -3.37 -4.20
CA SER A 84 4.93 -2.11 -4.76
C SER A 84 4.13 -2.34 -6.04
N TRP A 85 4.59 -3.24 -6.90
CA TRP A 85 3.85 -3.68 -8.07
C TRP A 85 2.52 -4.33 -7.70
N LEU A 86 2.52 -5.26 -6.73
CA LEU A 86 1.31 -5.94 -6.27
C LEU A 86 0.29 -4.96 -5.68
N PHE A 87 0.75 -4.00 -4.87
CA PHE A 87 -0.12 -2.96 -4.32
C PHE A 87 -0.75 -2.11 -5.43
N SER A 88 0.06 -1.58 -6.36
CA SER A 88 -0.44 -0.77 -7.48
C SER A 88 -1.42 -1.56 -8.36
N SER A 89 -1.13 -2.84 -8.61
CA SER A 89 -1.99 -3.74 -9.38
C SER A 89 -3.34 -3.94 -8.68
N LEU A 90 -3.34 -4.17 -7.36
CA LEU A 90 -4.56 -4.29 -6.57
C LEU A 90 -5.38 -2.99 -6.57
N VAL A 91 -4.73 -1.81 -6.55
CA VAL A 91 -5.43 -0.52 -6.67
C VAL A 91 -6.11 -0.40 -8.03
N VAL A 92 -5.43 -0.78 -9.13
CA VAL A 92 -6.04 -0.79 -10.47
C VAL A 92 -7.23 -1.76 -10.51
N ILE A 93 -7.07 -2.98 -9.97
CA ILE A 93 -8.16 -3.96 -9.88
C ILE A 93 -9.32 -3.40 -9.05
N PHE A 94 -9.05 -2.68 -7.96
CA PHE A 94 -10.07 -2.04 -7.13
C PHE A 94 -10.88 -1.04 -7.92
N ILE A 95 -10.21 -0.12 -8.61
CA ILE A 95 -10.85 0.92 -9.42
C ILE A 95 -11.69 0.27 -10.54
N VAL A 96 -11.13 -0.71 -11.25
CA VAL A 96 -11.84 -1.43 -12.32
C VAL A 96 -13.05 -2.18 -11.76
N ALA A 97 -12.94 -2.82 -10.59
CA ALA A 97 -14.05 -3.52 -9.96
C ALA A 97 -15.16 -2.56 -9.51
N VAL A 98 -14.81 -1.39 -8.95
CA VAL A 98 -15.78 -0.33 -8.63
C VAL A 98 -16.54 0.10 -9.89
N LEU A 99 -15.80 0.47 -10.96
CA LEU A 99 -16.39 0.91 -12.22
C LEU A 99 -17.27 -0.17 -12.84
N ALA A 100 -16.82 -1.43 -12.84
CA ALA A 100 -17.61 -2.55 -13.34
C ALA A 100 -18.90 -2.74 -12.55
N HIS A 101 -18.90 -2.57 -11.22
CA HIS A 101 -20.12 -2.68 -10.41
C HIS A 101 -21.09 -1.51 -10.61
N ILE A 102 -20.59 -0.31 -10.91
CA ILE A 102 -21.42 0.83 -11.30
C ILE A 102 -22.10 0.54 -12.64
N VAL A 103 -21.32 0.18 -13.66
CA VAL A 103 -21.84 -0.10 -15.01
C VAL A 103 -22.86 -1.25 -15.03
N ASN A 104 -22.58 -2.33 -14.29
CA ASN A 104 -23.51 -3.48 -14.20
C ASN A 104 -24.72 -3.23 -13.27
N GLY A 105 -24.88 -2.03 -12.70
CA GLY A 105 -26.02 -1.65 -11.86
C GLY A 105 -26.04 -2.29 -10.46
N GLY A 106 -24.88 -2.77 -9.97
CA GLY A 106 -24.70 -3.30 -8.61
C GLY A 106 -24.65 -2.21 -7.53
N ILE A 107 -24.47 -0.95 -7.94
CA ILE A 107 -24.54 0.26 -7.13
C ILE A 107 -25.60 1.16 -7.77
N ARG A 108 -26.74 1.39 -7.10
CA ARG A 108 -27.84 2.22 -7.59
C ARG A 108 -28.01 3.44 -6.68
N PHE A 109 -27.85 4.64 -7.21
CA PHE A 109 -27.88 5.92 -6.46
C PHE A 109 -29.28 6.53 -6.29
N HIS A 110 -30.35 5.83 -6.68
CA HIS A 110 -31.67 6.44 -6.90
C HIS A 110 -32.61 6.52 -5.67
N ASN A 111 -32.33 5.83 -4.56
CA ASN A 111 -33.19 5.89 -3.36
C ASN A 111 -32.39 6.23 -2.10
N GLN A 112 -32.99 7.02 -1.19
CA GLN A 112 -32.46 7.57 0.07
C GLN A 112 -31.84 6.55 1.06
N LEU A 113 -31.75 5.28 0.68
CA LEU A 113 -30.96 4.25 1.33
C LEU A 113 -30.18 3.51 0.24
N ASP A 114 -28.96 3.97 -0.06
CA ASP A 114 -28.01 3.34 -0.99
C ASP A 114 -27.87 1.84 -0.67
N ARG A 115 -28.62 0.99 -1.37
CA ARG A 115 -28.51 -0.47 -1.23
C ARG A 115 -27.49 -0.97 -2.24
N VAL A 116 -26.21 -0.82 -1.90
CA VAL A 116 -25.18 -1.63 -2.55
C VAL A 116 -25.47 -3.10 -2.23
N THR A 117 -25.45 -3.95 -3.25
CA THR A 117 -25.73 -5.38 -3.04
C THR A 117 -24.69 -6.00 -2.09
N PRO A 118 -25.08 -6.95 -1.22
CA PRO A 118 -24.16 -7.60 -0.29
C PRO A 118 -22.93 -8.23 -0.98
N GLN A 119 -23.10 -8.71 -2.21
CA GLN A 119 -22.04 -9.32 -3.02
C GLN A 119 -20.99 -8.29 -3.47
N VAL A 120 -21.45 -7.13 -3.96
CA VAL A 120 -20.57 -6.01 -4.32
C VAL A 120 -19.79 -5.59 -3.08
N LYS A 121 -20.49 -5.37 -1.97
CA LYS A 121 -19.87 -5.02 -0.69
C LYS A 121 -18.80 -6.03 -0.26
N ALA A 122 -19.09 -7.33 -0.31
CA ALA A 122 -18.16 -8.37 0.06
C ALA A 122 -16.91 -8.38 -0.83
N HIS A 123 -17.10 -8.28 -2.16
CA HIS A 123 -15.98 -8.23 -3.11
C HIS A 123 -15.06 -7.03 -2.86
N LEU A 124 -15.62 -5.82 -2.71
CA LEU A 124 -14.83 -4.62 -2.41
C LEU A 124 -14.14 -4.70 -1.04
N SER A 125 -14.82 -5.24 -0.03
CA SER A 125 -14.25 -5.49 1.30
C SER A 125 -13.03 -6.41 1.25
N VAL A 126 -13.14 -7.54 0.54
CA VAL A 126 -12.02 -8.49 0.40
C VAL A 126 -10.84 -7.83 -0.29
N LEU A 127 -11.09 -7.04 -1.34
CA LEU A 127 -10.03 -6.38 -2.07
C LEU A 127 -9.31 -5.28 -1.25
N LEU A 128 -10.06 -4.49 -0.47
CA LEU A 128 -9.49 -3.57 0.51
C LEU A 128 -8.68 -4.30 1.60
N GLY A 129 -9.16 -5.48 2.02
CA GLY A 129 -8.42 -6.35 2.92
C GLY A 129 -7.05 -6.75 2.36
N PHE A 130 -7.01 -7.22 1.11
CA PHE A 130 -5.73 -7.54 0.45
C PHE A 130 -4.82 -6.32 0.32
N LEU A 131 -5.36 -5.15 -0.04
CA LEU A 131 -4.60 -3.90 -0.06
C LEU A 131 -3.95 -3.59 1.30
N ALA A 132 -4.70 -3.73 2.39
CA ALA A 132 -4.21 -3.51 3.74
C ALA A 132 -3.10 -4.51 4.13
N LEU A 133 -3.27 -5.80 3.80
CA LEU A 133 -2.24 -6.83 4.04
C LEU A 133 -0.96 -6.58 3.25
N VAL A 134 -1.08 -6.30 1.96
CA VAL A 134 0.10 -6.00 1.11
C VAL A 134 0.79 -4.75 1.62
N GLN A 135 0.06 -3.72 2.01
CA GLN A 135 0.65 -2.52 2.58
C GLN A 135 1.31 -2.78 3.94
N CYS A 136 0.77 -3.67 4.77
CA CYS A 136 1.44 -4.15 5.98
C CYS A 136 2.77 -4.83 5.65
N ALA A 137 2.80 -5.71 4.64
CA ALA A 137 4.04 -6.32 4.17
C ALA A 137 5.03 -5.28 3.65
N ARG A 138 4.57 -4.23 2.95
CA ARG A 138 5.43 -3.12 2.51
C ARG A 138 6.05 -2.36 3.68
N TYR A 139 5.31 -2.11 4.75
CA TYR A 139 5.87 -1.51 5.97
C TYR A 139 6.87 -2.44 6.65
N TRP A 140 6.58 -3.74 6.68
CA TRP A 140 7.48 -4.74 7.25
C TRP A 140 8.80 -4.81 6.48
N PHE A 141 8.78 -4.92 5.16
CA PHE A 141 10.05 -4.96 4.42
C PHE A 141 10.70 -3.57 4.31
N GLY A 142 9.89 -2.51 4.25
CA GLY A 142 10.38 -1.14 4.14
C GLY A 142 11.17 -0.65 5.35
N HIS A 143 10.92 -1.18 6.57
CA HIS A 143 11.67 -0.72 7.75
C HIS A 143 13.16 -1.11 7.70
N TYR A 144 13.52 -2.17 6.97
CA TYR A 144 14.93 -2.53 6.76
C TYR A 144 15.66 -1.42 5.99
N ALA A 145 15.00 -0.69 5.10
CA ALA A 145 15.64 0.41 4.37
C ALA A 145 16.10 1.57 5.28
N LEU A 146 15.69 1.62 6.55
CA LEU A 146 16.18 2.62 7.52
C LEU A 146 17.68 2.50 7.78
N THR A 147 18.29 1.32 7.67
CA THR A 147 19.76 1.17 7.83
C THR A 147 20.54 1.70 6.64
N LEU A 148 19.87 1.89 5.49
CA LEU A 148 20.45 2.43 4.25
C LEU A 148 20.10 3.92 4.04
N SER A 149 19.49 4.56 5.03
CA SER A 149 19.03 5.95 4.93
C SER A 149 20.22 6.91 4.86
N THR A 150 20.25 7.78 3.84
CA THR A 150 21.20 8.90 3.73
C THR A 150 20.55 10.24 4.09
N ARG A 151 19.39 10.21 4.76
CA ARG A 151 18.58 11.40 5.04
C ARG A 151 19.00 12.13 6.33
N GLY A 152 19.74 11.46 7.20
CA GLY A 152 20.20 12.00 8.48
C GLY A 152 21.50 12.79 8.38
N SER A 153 22.04 13.17 9.55
CA SER A 153 23.35 13.84 9.68
C SER A 153 24.54 12.94 9.28
N VAL A 154 24.29 11.64 9.11
CA VAL A 154 25.21 10.57 8.75
C VAL A 154 24.49 9.56 7.86
N ASP A 155 25.24 8.86 7.01
CA ASP A 155 24.75 7.69 6.28
C ASP A 155 24.47 6.55 7.28
N GLY A 156 23.23 6.05 7.27
CA GLY A 156 22.74 4.99 8.15
C GLY A 156 21.68 5.46 9.16
N ALA A 157 21.17 4.51 9.94
CA ALA A 157 20.07 4.75 10.88
C ALA A 157 20.46 5.72 12.01
N THR A 158 19.78 6.87 12.09
CA THR A 158 20.00 7.88 13.14
C THR A 158 19.13 7.60 14.38
N TYR A 159 19.41 8.25 15.53
CA TYR A 159 18.62 8.10 16.77
C TYR A 159 17.10 8.23 16.54
N THR A 160 16.69 9.25 15.79
CA THR A 160 15.27 9.51 15.45
C THR A 160 14.68 8.35 14.64
N GLU A 161 15.41 7.86 13.63
CA GLU A 161 14.93 6.78 12.77
C GLU A 161 14.77 5.47 13.54
N TYR A 162 15.71 5.14 14.42
CA TYR A 162 15.65 3.92 15.23
C TYR A 162 14.59 3.99 16.33
N ASN A 163 14.57 5.05 17.13
CA ASN A 163 13.69 5.11 18.31
C ASN A 163 12.28 5.63 18.03
N VAL A 164 12.11 6.43 16.97
CA VAL A 164 10.82 7.08 16.66
C VAL A 164 10.19 6.44 15.44
N THR A 165 10.90 6.46 14.30
CA THR A 165 10.33 5.99 13.03
C THR A 165 10.02 4.50 13.06
N LEU A 166 10.91 3.66 13.62
CA LEU A 166 10.66 2.23 13.72
C LEU A 166 9.40 1.91 14.57
N ARG A 167 9.21 2.61 15.69
CA ARG A 167 8.01 2.46 16.54
C ARG A 167 6.75 2.92 15.81
N ALA A 168 6.85 4.02 15.07
CA ALA A 168 5.75 4.54 14.26
C ALA A 168 5.37 3.53 13.16
N ILE A 169 6.34 2.87 12.51
CA ILE A 169 6.08 1.82 11.53
C ILE A 169 5.34 0.63 12.17
N TYR A 170 5.78 0.16 13.35
CA TYR A 170 5.05 -0.91 14.07
C TYR A 170 3.60 -0.54 14.37
N LEU A 171 3.34 0.71 14.78
CA LEU A 171 1.98 1.19 15.02
C LEU A 171 1.13 1.18 13.74
N VAL A 172 1.66 1.70 12.63
CA VAL A 172 0.93 1.72 11.35
C VAL A 172 0.68 0.30 10.82
N MET A 173 1.62 -0.63 11.02
CA MET A 173 1.40 -2.05 10.69
C MET A 173 0.26 -2.66 11.50
N LEU A 174 0.20 -2.41 12.81
CA LEU A 174 -0.90 -2.87 13.65
C LEU A 174 -2.25 -2.30 13.18
N ILE A 175 -2.28 -1.02 12.81
CA ILE A 175 -3.48 -0.37 12.28
C ILE A 175 -3.88 -0.97 10.92
N ALA A 176 -2.93 -1.28 10.04
CA ALA A 176 -3.21 -1.93 8.77
C ALA A 176 -3.81 -3.35 8.97
N LEU A 177 -3.29 -4.13 9.92
CA LEU A 177 -3.86 -5.43 10.29
C LEU A 177 -5.26 -5.29 10.91
N PHE A 178 -5.47 -4.27 11.73
CA PHE A 178 -6.79 -3.96 12.28
C PHE A 178 -7.78 -3.56 11.19
N ALA A 179 -7.35 -2.72 10.24
CA ALA A 179 -8.15 -2.33 9.08
C ALA A 179 -8.51 -3.55 8.22
N PHE A 180 -7.58 -4.48 7.99
CA PHE A 180 -7.86 -5.77 7.36
C PHE A 180 -8.99 -6.52 8.08
N GLY A 181 -8.88 -6.67 9.41
CA GLY A 181 -9.91 -7.30 10.23
C GLY A 181 -11.27 -6.61 10.10
N LEU A 182 -11.29 -5.27 10.08
CA LEU A 182 -12.52 -4.49 9.88
C LEU A 182 -13.12 -4.66 8.48
N PHE A 183 -12.31 -4.71 7.42
CA PHE A 183 -12.80 -4.92 6.06
C PHE A 183 -13.43 -6.31 5.89
N ILE A 184 -12.84 -7.33 6.50
CA ILE A 184 -13.40 -8.68 6.52
C ILE A 184 -14.67 -8.71 7.38
N ALA A 185 -14.64 -8.17 8.61
CA ALA A 185 -15.82 -8.09 9.47
C ALA A 185 -16.99 -7.30 8.83
N ASN A 186 -16.68 -6.34 7.97
CA ASN A 186 -17.68 -5.57 7.23
C ASN A 186 -18.55 -6.43 6.30
N ILE A 187 -18.09 -7.61 5.86
CA ILE A 187 -18.87 -8.54 5.04
C ILE A 187 -20.20 -8.91 5.73
N TRP A 188 -20.20 -9.05 7.06
CA TRP A 188 -21.39 -9.44 7.85
C TRP A 188 -22.17 -8.27 8.45
N ARG A 189 -21.66 -7.04 8.38
CA ARG A 189 -22.30 -5.85 8.98
C ARG A 189 -23.18 -5.12 7.95
N ARG A 190 -24.14 -4.31 8.40
CA ARG A 190 -24.90 -3.40 7.53
C ARG A 190 -24.20 -2.03 7.45
N GLY A 191 -24.08 -1.46 6.23
CA GLY A 191 -23.51 -0.12 5.99
C GLY A 191 -22.04 -0.07 5.57
N TRP A 192 -21.55 1.15 5.28
CA TRP A 192 -20.19 1.46 4.78
C TRP A 192 -19.30 2.19 5.79
N VAL A 193 -19.83 2.45 6.99
CA VAL A 193 -19.15 3.25 8.02
C VAL A 193 -17.82 2.60 8.44
N LEU A 194 -17.79 1.28 8.64
CA LEU A 194 -16.58 0.58 9.08
C LEU A 194 -15.42 0.69 8.07
N PRO A 195 -15.59 0.39 6.77
CA PRO A 195 -14.54 0.59 5.78
C PRO A 195 -14.08 2.04 5.66
N VAL A 196 -15.01 3.00 5.62
CA VAL A 196 -14.67 4.42 5.46
C VAL A 196 -13.87 4.91 6.66
N MET A 197 -14.27 4.53 7.87
CA MET A 197 -13.53 4.83 9.10
C MET A 197 -12.16 4.17 9.10
N ALA A 198 -12.06 2.89 8.71
CA ALA A 198 -10.81 2.14 8.66
C ALA A 198 -9.81 2.79 7.68
N VAL A 199 -10.24 3.10 6.45
CA VAL A 199 -9.41 3.78 5.44
C VAL A 199 -9.01 5.16 5.94
N SER A 200 -9.96 5.96 6.44
CA SER A 200 -9.69 7.33 6.91
C SER A 200 -8.69 7.36 8.05
N LEU A 201 -8.89 6.53 9.07
CA LEU A 201 -7.99 6.41 10.21
C LEU A 201 -6.61 5.94 9.76
N TRP A 202 -6.56 4.94 8.88
CA TRP A 202 -5.30 4.39 8.40
C TRP A 202 -4.48 5.41 7.60
N VAL A 203 -5.11 6.13 6.66
CA VAL A 203 -4.45 7.18 5.88
C VAL A 203 -3.98 8.31 6.80
N LEU A 204 -4.84 8.76 7.72
CA LEU A 204 -4.49 9.80 8.68
C LEU A 204 -3.26 9.41 9.50
N VAL A 205 -3.28 8.23 10.14
CA VAL A 205 -2.16 7.80 10.98
C VAL A 205 -0.89 7.57 10.17
N SER A 206 -1.00 7.02 8.95
CA SER A 206 0.16 6.82 8.07
C SER A 206 0.86 8.14 7.71
N VAL A 207 0.09 9.19 7.40
CA VAL A 207 0.63 10.52 7.10
C VAL A 207 1.29 11.12 8.35
N LEU A 208 0.59 11.10 9.49
CA LEU A 208 1.11 11.65 10.75
C LEU A 208 2.40 10.95 11.18
N ALA A 209 2.40 9.61 11.17
CA ALA A 209 3.53 8.76 11.57
C ALA A 209 4.75 8.93 10.65
N GLY A 210 4.52 9.10 9.35
CA GLY A 210 5.60 9.21 8.36
C GLY A 210 6.22 10.60 8.24
N THR A 211 5.45 11.67 8.51
CA THR A 211 5.89 13.05 8.22
C THR A 211 6.06 13.91 9.47
N ILE A 212 5.05 13.95 10.32
CA ILE A 212 4.98 14.92 11.43
C ILE A 212 5.77 14.41 12.64
N VAL A 213 5.58 13.14 13.01
CA VAL A 213 6.19 12.58 14.22
C VAL A 213 7.73 12.62 14.18
N PRO A 214 8.41 12.18 13.10
CA PRO A 214 9.88 12.26 13.03
C PRO A 214 10.38 13.70 13.08
N ALA A 215 9.77 14.60 12.30
CA ALA A 215 10.17 16.00 12.20
C ALA A 215 10.08 16.75 13.55
N VAL A 216 9.03 16.47 14.34
CA VAL A 216 8.86 17.10 15.66
C VAL A 216 9.92 16.58 16.64
N VAL A 217 10.15 15.27 16.71
CA VAL A 217 11.13 14.71 17.66
C VAL A 217 12.55 15.16 17.32
N GLU A 218 12.89 15.20 16.03
CA GLU A 218 14.18 15.69 15.56
C GLU A 218 14.41 17.16 15.98
N ARG A 219 13.42 18.04 15.75
CA ARG A 219 13.52 19.46 16.09
C ARG A 219 13.58 19.72 17.59
N VAL A 220 12.78 19.02 18.38
CA VAL A 220 12.59 19.32 19.81
C VAL A 220 13.60 18.59 20.70
N ARG A 221 14.03 17.39 20.33
CA ARG A 221 14.83 16.52 21.20
C ARG A 221 16.25 16.29 20.70
N VAL A 222 16.44 16.17 19.39
CA VAL A 222 17.73 15.76 18.81
C VAL A 222 18.61 16.95 18.45
N ASN A 223 18.08 17.94 17.72
CA ASN A 223 18.81 19.18 17.40
C ASN A 223 19.40 19.91 18.62
N PRO A 224 18.69 20.06 19.75
CA PRO A 224 19.26 20.71 20.93
C PRO A 224 20.26 19.84 21.71
N THR A 225 20.24 18.50 21.55
CA THR A 225 21.06 17.57 22.35
C THR A 225 21.75 16.53 21.44
N ARG A 226 22.77 16.98 20.68
CA ARG A 226 23.51 16.12 19.72
C ARG A 226 24.22 14.91 20.33
N SER A 227 24.44 14.88 21.65
CA SER A 227 25.05 13.71 22.31
C SER A 227 24.21 12.43 22.14
N LEU A 228 22.90 12.54 21.89
CA LEU A 228 22.02 11.41 21.62
C LEU A 228 22.32 10.70 20.29
N GLU A 229 22.96 11.36 19.33
CA GLU A 229 23.34 10.77 18.04
C GLU A 229 24.72 10.08 18.08
N SER A 230 25.54 10.37 19.10
CA SER A 230 26.95 9.95 19.15
C SER A 230 27.14 8.44 19.03
N GLU A 231 26.30 7.64 19.70
CA GLU A 231 26.36 6.18 19.62
C GLU A 231 26.00 5.65 18.22
N TYR A 232 25.02 6.27 17.55
CA TYR A 232 24.58 5.88 16.20
C TYR A 232 25.62 6.26 15.15
N ILE A 233 26.24 7.43 15.29
CA ILE A 233 27.37 7.85 14.45
C ILE A 233 28.55 6.88 14.59
N ALA A 234 28.90 6.49 15.83
CA ALA A 234 30.00 5.56 16.07
C ALA A 234 29.76 4.18 15.43
N ARG A 235 28.52 3.68 15.47
CA ARG A 235 28.13 2.43 14.78
C ARG A 235 28.29 2.53 13.26
N ASN A 236 27.89 3.64 12.66
CA ASN A 236 28.02 3.84 11.21
C ASN A 236 29.49 3.93 10.78
N ILE A 237 30.32 4.67 11.53
CA ILE A 237 31.77 4.75 11.26
C ILE A 237 32.41 3.36 11.33
N ALA A 238 32.09 2.57 12.36
CA ALA A 238 32.61 1.22 12.52
C ALA A 238 32.19 0.27 11.38
N ALA A 239 31.01 0.47 10.78
CA ALA A 239 30.54 -0.32 9.66
C ALA A 239 31.21 0.03 8.32
N THR A 240 31.75 1.25 8.18
CA THR A 240 32.38 1.75 6.94
C THR A 240 33.92 1.65 6.91
N ARG A 241 34.57 1.17 7.98
CA ARG A 241 36.03 1.07 8.12
C ARG A 241 36.52 -0.36 7.91
#